data_AF-A0AAP8T2A7-F1
#
_entry.id   AF-A0AAP8T2A7-F1
#
_cell.length_a   1.000
_cell.length_b   1.000
_cell.length_c   1.000
_cell.angle_alpha   90.00
_cell.angle_beta   90.00
_cell.angle_gamma   90.00
#
_symmetry.space_group_name_H-M   'P 1'
#
loop_
_entity.id
_entity.type
_entity.pdbx_description
1 polymer ?
#
loop_
_entity_poly.entity_id
_entity_poly.type
_entity_poly.pdbx_seq_one_letter_code
_entity_poly.pdbx_strand_id
1 'polypeptide(L)' 'MDRIQSCEPFYQPLNNEEALFEQAWRHGMPVLIKGPTGCGKTRFVQHMAHRLKLPLYTVACHDDL' A
#
# COMPACT_ATOMS: atom_id res chain seq x y z
N MET A 1 -17.84 7.12 -0.07
CA MET A 1 -16.78 7.26 -1.09
C MET A 1 -15.62 7.96 -0.40
N ASP A 2 -14.65 7.20 0.11
CA ASP A 2 -13.54 7.79 0.87
C ASP A 2 -12.63 8.57 -0.07
N ARG A 3 -12.52 9.86 0.22
CA ARG A 3 -11.79 10.86 -0.55
C ARG A 3 -10.30 10.61 -0.34
N ILE A 4 -9.49 10.64 -1.41
CA ILE A 4 -8.02 10.58 -1.30
C ILE A 4 -7.59 11.71 -0.36
N GLN A 5 -6.86 11.35 0.70
CA GLN A 5 -6.35 12.27 1.70
C GLN A 5 -5.46 13.32 1.01
N SER A 6 -5.66 14.61 1.31
CA SER A 6 -5.06 15.75 0.59
C SER A 6 -3.54 15.88 0.71
N CYS A 7 -2.89 15.05 1.53
CA CYS A 7 -1.47 15.08 1.79
C CYS A 7 -0.89 13.68 1.59
N GLU A 8 0.23 13.60 0.87
CA GLU A 8 0.93 12.36 0.62
C GLU A 8 1.42 11.73 1.93
N PRO A 9 1.07 10.45 2.21
CA PRO A 9 1.59 9.76 3.38
C PRO A 9 3.12 9.63 3.28
N PHE A 10 3.84 10.17 4.27
CA PHE A 10 5.29 9.98 4.35
C PHE A 10 5.64 8.49 4.39
N TYR A 11 6.52 8.06 3.51
CA TYR A 11 7.11 6.74 3.46
C TYR A 11 8.56 6.89 3.00
N GLN A 12 9.48 6.12 3.59
CA GLN A 12 10.89 6.11 3.20
C GLN A 12 11.18 4.77 2.51
N PRO A 13 11.43 4.77 1.19
CA PRO A 13 11.83 3.57 0.47
C PRO A 13 13.17 3.06 1.00
N LEU A 14 13.26 1.74 1.14
CA LEU A 14 14.50 1.05 1.51
C LEU A 14 15.22 0.53 0.26
N ASN A 15 14.49 0.03 -0.73
CA ASN A 15 15.04 -0.50 -1.98
C ASN A 15 14.13 -0.11 -3.18
N ASN A 16 13.81 -1.09 -4.05
CA ASN A 16 13.04 -0.91 -5.28
C ASN A 16 11.56 -1.30 -5.15
N GLU A 17 11.04 -1.41 -3.93
CA GLU A 17 9.67 -1.86 -3.67
C GLU A 17 8.60 -1.00 -4.36
N GLU A 18 8.82 0.32 -4.47
CA GLU A 18 7.89 1.21 -5.18
C GLU A 18 7.78 0.84 -6.66
N ALA A 19 8.92 0.64 -7.33
CA ALA A 19 8.97 0.29 -8.74
C ALA A 19 8.36 -1.10 -8.98
N LEU A 20 8.65 -2.08 -8.12
CA LEU A 20 8.07 -3.42 -8.22
C LEU A 20 6.56 -3.40 -8.03
N PHE A 21 6.06 -2.63 -7.05
CA PHE A 21 4.63 -2.49 -6.80
C PHE A 21 3.92 -1.80 -7.97
N GLU A 22 4.52 -0.75 -8.54
CA GLU A 22 3.98 -0.08 -9.72
C GLU A 22 3.93 -1.00 -10.94
N GLN A 23 4.95 -1.84 -11.16
CA GLN A 23 4.92 -2.84 -12.23
C GLN A 23 3.81 -3.87 -12.01
N ALA A 24 3.69 -4.39 -10.79
CA ALA A 24 2.61 -5.33 -10.45
C ALA A 24 1.22 -4.73 -10.70
N TRP A 25 1.02 -3.47 -10.30
CA TRP A 25 -0.22 -2.74 -10.58
C TRP A 25 -0.50 -2.61 -12.08
N ARG A 26 0.48 -2.19 -12.88
CA ARG A 26 0.33 -2.04 -14.35
C ARG A 26 -0.05 -3.34 -15.04
N HIS A 27 0.34 -4.47 -14.49
CA HIS A 27 0.03 -5.80 -15.02
C HIS A 27 -1.18 -6.46 -14.34
N GLY A 28 -1.87 -5.79 -13.42
CA GLY A 28 -3.01 -6.35 -12.69
C GLY A 28 -2.64 -7.54 -11.80
N MET A 29 -1.39 -7.63 -11.34
CA MET A 29 -0.90 -8.74 -10.53
C MET A 29 -1.20 -8.51 -9.04
N PRO A 30 -1.76 -9.50 -8.33
CA PRO A 30 -1.89 -9.46 -6.87
C PRO A 30 -0.53 -9.40 -6.19
N VAL A 31 -0.43 -8.63 -5.09
CA VAL A 31 0.81 -8.45 -4.32
C VAL A 31 0.62 -8.90 -2.88
N LEU A 32 1.54 -9.75 -2.39
CA LEU A 32 1.67 -10.08 -0.97
C LEU A 32 2.87 -9.35 -0.38
N ILE A 33 2.64 -8.53 0.64
CA ILE A 33 3.70 -7.77 1.33
C ILE A 33 4.05 -8.49 2.63
N LYS A 34 5.28 -9.01 2.73
CA LYS A 34 5.78 -9.73 3.90
C LYS A 34 6.77 -8.88 4.70
N GLY A 35 6.75 -9.04 6.03
CA GLY A 35 7.71 -8.40 6.95
C GLY A 35 7.21 -8.41 8.40
N PRO A 36 8.06 -8.13 9.39
CA PRO A 36 7.67 -8.11 10.81
C PRO A 36 6.65 -7.01 11.12
N THR A 37 5.99 -7.08 12.27
CA THR A 37 5.08 -6.01 12.72
C THR A 37 5.85 -4.69 12.87
N GLY A 38 5.20 -3.57 12.56
CA GLY A 38 5.81 -2.23 12.67
C GLY A 38 6.78 -1.83 11.56
N CYS A 39 7.09 -2.69 10.58
CA CYS A 39 8.03 -2.36 9.50
C CYS A 39 7.46 -1.50 8.36
N GLY A 40 6.28 -0.88 8.54
CA GLY A 40 5.72 0.07 7.57
C GLY A 40 4.90 -0.51 6.41
N LYS A 41 4.55 -1.81 6.40
CA LYS A 41 3.77 -2.44 5.29
C LYS A 41 2.47 -1.70 4.96
N THR A 42 1.65 -1.41 5.97
CA THR A 42 0.39 -0.67 5.78
C THR A 42 0.64 0.73 5.23
N ARG A 43 1.70 1.39 5.71
CA ARG A 43 2.07 2.73 5.28
C ARG A 43 2.63 2.77 3.86
N PHE A 44 3.35 1.73 3.45
CA PHE A 44 3.79 1.52 2.07
C PHE A 44 2.58 1.45 1.12
N VAL A 45 1.55 0.66 1.44
CA VAL A 45 0.34 0.57 0.63
C VAL A 45 -0.39 1.91 0.54
N GLN A 46 -0.48 2.65 1.66
CA GLN A 46 -1.06 4.00 1.68
C GLN A 46 -0.28 4.98 0.79
N HIS A 47 1.06 4.94 0.85
CA HIS A 47 1.93 5.74 0.01
C HIS A 47 1.73 5.42 -1.48
N MET A 48 1.77 4.14 -1.86
CA MET A 48 1.59 3.72 -3.26
C MET A 48 0.19 4.04 -3.78
N ALA A 49 -0.87 3.89 -2.98
CA ALA A 49 -2.23 4.26 -3.38
C ALA A 49 -2.35 5.76 -3.65
N HIS A 50 -1.78 6.62 -2.78
CA HIS A 50 -1.74 8.07 -3.01
C HIS A 50 -0.95 8.41 -4.29
N ARG A 51 0.27 7.86 -4.44
CA ARG A 51 1.15 8.10 -5.59
C ARG A 51 0.53 7.68 -6.92
N LEU A 52 -0.15 6.54 -6.96
CA LEU A 52 -0.84 6.01 -8.13
C LEU A 52 -2.23 6.62 -8.34
N LYS A 53 -2.68 7.50 -7.44
CA LYS A 53 -4.02 8.13 -7.44
C LYS A 53 -5.16 7.10 -7.43
N LEU A 54 -4.99 6.04 -6.65
CA LEU A 54 -5.96 4.95 -6.50
C LEU A 54 -6.75 5.10 -5.20
N PRO A 55 -8.05 4.74 -5.19
CA PRO A 55 -8.77 4.58 -3.94
C PRO A 55 -8.16 3.42 -3.13
N LEU A 56 -8.07 3.59 -1.80
CA LEU A 56 -7.57 2.56 -0.90
C LEU A 56 -8.70 2.08 0.02
N TYR A 57 -8.99 0.79 -0.06
CA TYR A 57 -9.92 0.11 0.85
C TYR A 57 -9.11 -0.80 1.78
N THR A 58 -9.27 -0.60 3.09
CA THR A 58 -8.58 -1.42 4.10
C THR A 58 -9.59 -2.26 4.83
N VAL A 59 -9.36 -3.57 4.88
CA VAL A 59 -10.13 -4.52 5.68
C VAL A 59 -9.21 -5.08 6.73
N ALA A 60 -9.55 -4.88 8.01
CA ALA A 60 -8.88 -5.55 9.11
C ALA A 60 -9.44 -6.98 9.20
N CYS A 61 -8.58 -7.98 9.05
CA CYS A 61 -8.97 -9.37 9.23
C CYS A 61 -8.82 -9.76 10.69
N HIS A 62 -9.86 -10.33 11.27
CA HIS A 62 -9.89 -10.87 12.63
C HIS A 62 -10.59 -12.24 12.59
N ASP A 63 -10.18 -13.17 13.46
CA ASP A 63 -10.69 -14.54 13.51
C ASP A 63 -11.95 -14.67 14.39
N ASP A 64 -12.84 -13.67 14.40
CA ASP A 64 -14.09 -13.75 15.17
C ASP A 64 -15.12 -14.61 14.42
N LEU A 65 -14.95 -15.93 14.52
CA LEU A 65 -15.95 -16.97 14.29
C LEU A 65 -16.33 -17.63 15.63
#